data_AF-A0A9D7SXR2-F1
#
_entry.id   AF-A0A9D7SXR2-F1
#
_cell.length_a   1.000
_cell.length_b   1.000
_cell.length_c   1.000
_cell.angle_alpha   90.00
_cell.angle_beta   90.00
_cell.angle_gamma   90.00
#
_symmetry.space_group_name_H-M   'P 1'
#
loop_
_entity.id
_entity.type
_entity.pdbx_description
1 polymer ?
#
loop_
_entity_poly.entity_id
_entity_poly.type
_entity_poly.pdbx_seq_one_letter_code
_entity_poly.pdbx_strand_id
1 'polypeptide(L)'
;MGTYATPAHHIKFENCTFRNIDATGNNDLLKLSGLDSFEIRHCVFLNGADGGSGMDMVGCHDGLIKNCFLKTWVPIVSRQKEVREIYGLKQIF
;
A
#
# COMPACT_ATOMS: atom_id res chain seq x y z
N MET A 1 9.15 -0.34 -14.98
CA MET A 1 7.77 -0.20 -14.47
C MET A 1 6.82 -0.27 -15.65
N GLY A 2 5.64 -0.88 -15.48
CA GLY A 2 4.60 -0.91 -16.51
C GLY A 2 4.18 0.51 -16.90
N THR A 3 3.75 0.68 -18.15
CA THR A 3 3.18 1.97 -18.60
C THR A 3 1.66 1.92 -18.46
N TYR A 4 0.96 3.05 -18.62
CA TYR A 4 -0.51 3.01 -18.70
C TYR A 4 -1.00 2.08 -19.82
N ALA A 5 -0.23 1.94 -20.91
CA ALA A 5 -0.54 1.03 -22.01
C ALA A 5 -0.15 -0.43 -21.73
N THR A 6 0.71 -0.67 -20.73
CA THR A 6 1.25 -1.99 -20.39
C THR A 6 1.45 -2.10 -18.87
N PRO A 7 0.37 -2.11 -18.07
CA PRO A 7 0.50 -2.16 -16.63
C PRO A 7 1.15 -3.48 -16.20
N ALA A 8 1.91 -3.43 -15.10
CA ALA A 8 2.45 -4.66 -14.52
C ALA A 8 1.32 -5.37 -13.74
N HIS A 9 1.24 -6.69 -13.90
CA HIS A 9 0.11 -7.46 -13.38
C HIS A 9 0.54 -8.68 -12.56
N HIS A 10 -0.38 -9.25 -11.79
CA HIS A 10 -0.18 -10.45 -10.96
C HIS A 10 0.90 -10.27 -9.88
N ILE A 11 0.96 -9.07 -9.30
CA ILE A 11 1.91 -8.76 -8.24
C ILE A 11 1.28 -9.09 -6.89
N LYS A 12 2.01 -9.83 -6.07
CA LYS A 12 1.60 -10.18 -4.71
C LYS A 12 2.67 -9.78 -3.70
N PHE A 13 2.26 -9.03 -2.69
CA PHE A 13 2.99 -8.84 -1.45
C PHE A 13 2.31 -9.68 -0.37
N GLU A 14 3.00 -10.69 0.14
CA GLU A 14 2.45 -11.61 1.15
C GLU A 14 3.45 -11.79 2.30
N ASN A 15 2.94 -11.71 3.54
CA ASN A 15 3.74 -11.87 4.76
C ASN A 15 4.95 -10.92 4.86
N CYS A 16 4.83 -9.72 4.28
CA CYS A 16 5.91 -8.73 4.27
C CYS A 16 5.78 -7.76 5.46
N THR A 17 6.93 -7.30 5.99
CA THR A 17 6.97 -6.21 6.96
C THR A 17 7.67 -5.00 6.34
N PHE A 18 6.93 -3.90 6.17
CA PHE A 18 7.45 -2.60 5.73
C PHE A 18 7.63 -1.72 6.96
N ARG A 19 8.86 -1.30 7.26
CA ARG A 19 9.12 -0.54 8.49
C ARG A 19 10.35 0.34 8.46
N ASN A 20 10.39 1.28 9.39
CA ASN A 20 11.56 2.05 9.80
C ASN A 20 12.14 2.89 8.65
N ILE A 21 11.28 3.70 8.02
CA ILE A 21 11.77 4.78 7.16
C ILE A 21 12.31 5.87 8.08
N ASP A 22 13.62 6.11 8.02
CA ASP A 22 14.30 7.21 8.70
C ASP A 22 14.44 8.41 7.75
N ALA A 23 13.30 8.96 7.36
CA ALA A 23 13.19 10.11 6.47
C ALA A 23 11.95 10.95 6.83
N THR A 24 11.92 12.20 6.37
CA THR A 24 10.79 13.12 6.54
C THR A 24 10.14 13.46 5.21
N GLY A 25 8.90 13.96 5.24
CA GLY A 25 8.16 14.32 4.04
C GLY A 25 7.45 13.12 3.40
N ASN A 26 7.13 13.22 2.11
CA ASN A 26 6.28 12.25 1.40
C ASN A 26 7.00 10.94 1.04
N ASN A 27 7.46 10.21 2.06
CA ASN A 27 8.10 8.90 1.92
C ASN A 27 7.11 7.81 2.33
N ASP A 28 6.64 7.07 1.34
CA ASP A 28 5.66 6.00 1.53
C ASP A 28 6.36 4.68 1.84
N LEU A 29 5.84 3.92 2.81
CA LEU A 29 6.35 2.57 3.12
C LEU A 29 6.21 1.61 1.94
N LEU A 30 5.17 1.81 1.12
CA LEU A 30 4.97 1.09 -0.14
C LEU A 30 4.30 2.01 -1.16
N LYS A 31 5.02 2.34 -2.23
CA LYS A 31 4.47 3.11 -3.35
C LYS A 31 4.26 2.21 -4.57
N LEU A 32 3.03 2.17 -5.08
CA LEU A 32 2.66 1.39 -6.25
C LEU A 32 2.15 2.33 -7.35
N SER A 33 2.66 2.15 -8.57
CA SER A 33 2.20 2.92 -9.72
C SER A 33 2.03 2.04 -10.97
N GLY A 34 0.91 2.22 -11.67
CA GLY A 34 0.65 1.56 -12.95
C GLY A 34 0.50 0.03 -12.85
N LEU A 35 -0.13 -0.47 -11.79
CA LEU A 35 -0.40 -1.90 -11.62
C LEU A 35 -1.83 -2.27 -12.04
N ASP A 36 -2.00 -3.44 -12.63
CA ASP A 36 -3.31 -4.01 -12.95
C ASP A 36 -3.42 -5.40 -12.32
N SER A 37 -4.37 -5.61 -11.42
CA SER A 37 -4.53 -6.82 -10.61
C SER A 37 -3.33 -7.11 -9.68
N PHE A 38 -3.49 -6.74 -8.41
CA PHE A 38 -2.46 -6.93 -7.38
C PHE A 38 -3.06 -7.31 -6.03
N GLU A 39 -2.24 -7.93 -5.18
CA GLU A 39 -2.65 -8.40 -3.87
C GLU A 39 -1.64 -7.99 -2.79
N ILE A 40 -2.14 -7.44 -1.68
CA ILE A 40 -1.36 -7.16 -0.47
C ILE A 40 -2.02 -7.90 0.69
N ARG A 41 -1.33 -8.89 1.25
CA ARG A 41 -1.93 -9.87 2.18
C ARG A 41 -1.02 -10.13 3.36
N HIS A 42 -1.59 -10.15 4.57
CA HIS A 42 -0.85 -10.51 5.78
C HIS A 42 0.41 -9.66 6.01
N CYS A 43 0.40 -8.41 5.54
CA CYS A 43 1.55 -7.52 5.64
C CYS A 43 1.46 -6.65 6.90
N VAL A 44 2.61 -6.17 7.36
CA VAL A 44 2.75 -5.32 8.55
C VAL A 44 3.42 -4.01 8.12
N PHE A 45 2.84 -2.87 8.48
CA PHE A 45 3.35 -1.53 8.19
C PHE A 45 3.58 -0.77 9.50
N LEU A 46 4.84 -0.42 9.80
CA LEU A 46 5.24 0.16 11.09
C LEU A 46 6.19 1.34 10.89
N ASN A 47 6.09 2.37 11.73
CA ASN A 47 7.10 3.44 11.81
C ASN A 47 7.42 4.05 10.41
N GLY A 48 6.39 4.55 9.73
CA GLY A 48 6.54 5.30 8.46
C GLY A 48 7.07 6.72 8.69
N ALA A 49 7.38 7.42 7.60
CA ALA A 49 7.84 8.81 7.67
C ALA A 49 6.72 9.78 8.08
N ASP A 50 7.09 10.81 8.83
CA ASP A 50 6.21 11.95 9.10
C ASP A 50 5.89 12.68 7.79
N GLY A 51 4.61 12.70 7.42
CA GLY A 51 4.11 13.28 6.17
C GLY A 51 4.04 12.31 4.99
N GLY A 52 4.39 11.03 5.18
CA GLY A 52 4.23 9.95 4.21
C GLY A 52 3.00 9.08 4.46
N SER A 53 2.86 8.01 3.67
CA SER A 53 1.79 7.02 3.81
C SER A 53 2.31 5.60 4.02
N GLY A 54 1.42 4.70 4.42
CA GLY A 54 1.75 3.28 4.57
C GLY A 54 1.75 2.61 3.22
N MET A 55 0.77 3.01 2.40
CA MET A 55 0.60 2.60 1.02
C MET A 55 0.10 3.82 0.22
N ASP A 56 0.82 4.20 -0.84
CA ASP A 56 0.36 5.19 -1.83
C ASP A 56 0.24 4.52 -3.21
N MET A 57 -0.96 4.58 -3.78
CA MET A 57 -1.30 3.92 -5.04
C MET A 57 -1.76 4.95 -6.08
N VAL A 58 -1.06 4.96 -7.22
CA VAL A 58 -1.33 5.86 -8.35
C VAL A 58 -1.54 5.07 -9.64
N GLY A 59 -2.73 5.15 -10.24
CA GLY A 59 -3.04 4.45 -11.50
C GLY A 59 -2.99 2.92 -11.35
N CYS A 60 -3.39 2.40 -10.19
CA CYS A 60 -3.50 0.96 -9.95
C CYS A 60 -4.98 0.54 -10.01
N HIS A 61 -5.26 -0.65 -10.56
CA HIS A 61 -6.61 -1.20 -10.73
C HIS A 61 -6.68 -2.66 -10.22
N ASP A 62 -7.89 -3.12 -9.91
CA ASP A 62 -8.20 -4.49 -9.44
C ASP A 62 -7.33 -4.96 -8.26
N GLY A 63 -7.16 -4.08 -7.27
CA GLY A 63 -6.36 -4.36 -6.07
C GLY A 63 -7.15 -5.02 -4.94
N LEU A 64 -6.53 -6.01 -4.28
CA LEU A 64 -7.01 -6.61 -3.03
C LEU A 64 -6.04 -6.37 -1.88
N ILE A 65 -6.49 -5.69 -0.83
CA ILE A 65 -5.73 -5.49 0.41
C ILE A 65 -6.45 -6.20 1.55
N LYS A 66 -5.85 -7.26 2.13
CA LYS A 66 -6.49 -8.02 3.22
C LYS A 66 -5.54 -8.43 4.32
N ASN A 67 -6.07 -8.53 5.54
CA ASN A 67 -5.39 -9.04 6.72
C ASN A 67 -4.07 -8.30 7.01
N CYS A 68 -4.00 -7.02 6.70
CA CYS A 68 -2.81 -6.21 6.94
C CYS A 68 -2.89 -5.47 8.27
N PHE A 69 -1.75 -5.29 8.92
CA PHE A 69 -1.61 -4.54 10.15
C PHE A 69 -0.92 -3.20 9.89
N LEU A 70 -1.54 -2.11 10.32
CA LEU A 70 -0.99 -0.76 10.23
C LEU A 70 -0.88 -0.18 11.64
N LYS A 71 0.33 0.16 12.08
CA LYS A 71 0.55 0.80 13.37
C LYS A 71 0.40 2.31 13.23
N THR A 72 -0.77 2.81 13.67
CA THR A 72 -1.17 4.20 14.01
C THR A 72 -0.79 5.34 13.03
N TRP A 73 -1.69 6.31 12.80
CA TRP A 73 -1.51 7.56 12.00
C TRP A 73 -0.96 7.49 10.57
N VAL A 74 -0.66 6.31 10.06
CA VAL A 74 -0.17 6.11 8.70
C VAL A 74 -1.37 5.90 7.75
N PRO A 75 -1.74 6.88 6.90
CA PRO A 75 -2.86 6.72 5.99
C PRO A 75 -2.55 5.70 4.89
N ILE A 76 -3.59 5.02 4.40
CA ILE A 76 -3.58 4.44 3.06
C ILE A 76 -4.14 5.50 2.14
N VAL A 77 -3.34 5.95 1.17
CA VAL A 77 -3.78 6.94 0.20
C VAL A 77 -4.02 6.23 -1.13
N SER A 78 -5.29 6.16 -1.53
CA SER A 78 -5.67 5.77 -2.88
C SER A 78 -6.20 7.01 -3.61
N ARG A 79 -5.56 7.39 -4.72
CA ARG A 79 -6.04 8.51 -5.56
C ARG A 79 -6.99 8.07 -6.67
N GLN A 80 -7.57 6.87 -6.59
CA GLN A 80 -8.47 6.27 -7.58
C GLN A 80 -9.60 5.46 -6.88
N LYS A 81 -10.77 5.37 -7.53
CA LYS A 81 -12.03 4.81 -6.97
C LYS A 81 -12.13 3.26 -6.93
N GLU A 82 -11.08 2.53 -7.30
CA GLU A 82 -11.21 1.11 -7.74
C GLU A 82 -10.43 0.09 -6.89
N VAL A 83 -10.06 0.43 -5.65
CA VAL A 83 -9.63 -0.58 -4.68
C VAL A 83 -10.88 -1.28 -4.17
N ARG A 84 -11.04 -2.55 -4.54
CA ARG A 84 -12.31 -3.25 -4.37
C ARG A 84 -12.64 -3.47 -2.90
N GLU A 85 -11.68 -3.88 -2.08
CA GLU A 85 -11.92 -4.23 -0.68
C GLU A 85 -10.66 -4.04 0.19
N ILE A 86 -10.84 -3.41 1.36
CA ILE A 86 -9.85 -3.31 2.43
C ILE A 86 -10.43 -4.03 3.66
N TYR A 87 -9.94 -5.23 3.97
CA TYR A 87 -10.44 -6.03 5.09
C TYR A 87 -9.38 -6.32 6.16
N GLY A 88 -9.82 -6.33 7.43
CA GLY A 88 -9.00 -6.80 8.54
C GLY A 88 -7.94 -5.81 9.03
N LEU A 89 -8.07 -4.52 8.73
CA LEU A 89 -7.21 -3.48 9.31
C LEU A 89 -7.45 -3.41 10.82
N LYS A 90 -6.44 -3.80 11.59
CA LYS A 90 -6.46 -3.66 13.06
C LYS A 90 -5.62 -2.45 13.45
N GLN A 91 -6.29 -1.35 13.81
CA GLN A 91 -5.67 -0.19 14.43
C GLN A 91 -5.62 -0.42 15.95
N ILE A 92 -4.45 -0.25 16.57
CA ILE A 92 -4.30 -0.32 18.03
C ILE A 92 -4.01 1.11 18.50
N PHE A 93 -4.82 1.60 19.44
CA PHE A 93 -4.71 2.92 20.08
C PHE A 93 -3.46 3.01 20.96
#